data_AF-A0A2I0X3E1-F1
#
_entry.id   AF-A0A2I0X3E1-F1
#
_cell.length_a   1.000
_cell.length_b   1.000
_cell.length_c   1.000
_cell.angle_alpha   90.00
_cell.angle_beta   90.00
_cell.angle_gamma   90.00
#
_symmetry.space_group_name_H-M   'P 1'
#
loop_
_entity.id
_entity.type
_entity.pdbx_description
1 polymer ?
#
loop_
_entity_poly.entity_id
_entity_poly.type
_entity_poly.pdbx_seq_one_letter_code
_entity_poly.pdbx_strand_id
1 'polypeptide(L)'
;MVDFIFQICSLSTIMREYTAMHSIAHLPFKDLILSASHKSYCSVSEGQAWNVPKPLMDHLEDCLNSSQLDAINAGLLRKPFVLIQEQEKPIQLLDFLAPFSIHLLQAYTRMVELLVSSRGQ
;
A
#
# COMPACT_ATOMS: atom_id res chain seq x y z
N MET A 1 27.74 44.07 -15.77
CA MET A 1 28.14 42.91 -14.95
C MET A 1 26.97 41.95 -15.04
N VAL A 2 27.13 40.83 -15.74
CA VAL A 2 26.05 39.88 -15.99
C VAL A 2 26.23 38.78 -14.95
N ASP A 3 25.38 38.77 -13.93
CA ASP A 3 25.46 37.77 -12.86
C ASP A 3 24.99 36.42 -13.41
N PHE A 4 25.94 35.49 -13.58
CA PHE A 4 25.66 34.10 -13.93
C PHE A 4 25.19 33.36 -12.67
N ILE A 5 23.91 33.03 -12.59
CA ILE A 5 23.38 32.13 -11.57
C ILE A 5 23.60 30.69 -12.05
N PHE A 6 24.49 29.95 -11.39
CA PHE A 6 24.76 28.54 -11.69
C PHE A 6 23.90 27.64 -10.80
N GLN A 7 23.06 26.80 -11.39
CA GLN A 7 22.26 25.83 -10.63
C GLN A 7 23.16 24.68 -10.18
N ILE A 8 23.44 24.59 -8.88
CA ILE A 8 24.31 23.55 -8.30
C ILE A 8 23.54 22.24 -8.17
N CYS A 9 22.38 22.26 -7.51
CA CYS A 9 21.52 21.08 -7.32
C CYS A 9 20.15 21.44 -6.73
N SER A 10 19.19 20.52 -6.87
CA SER A 10 17.86 20.66 -6.27
C SER A 10 17.89 20.27 -4.79
N LEU A 11 17.79 21.25 -3.90
CA LEU A 11 17.79 21.04 -2.45
C LEU A 11 16.56 20.26 -1.95
N SER A 12 15.47 20.27 -2.71
CA SER A 12 14.21 19.64 -2.31
C SER A 12 14.30 18.12 -2.16
N THR A 13 15.16 17.46 -2.95
CA THR A 13 15.40 16.01 -2.83
C THR A 13 16.19 15.71 -1.56
N ILE A 14 17.29 16.44 -1.35
CA ILE A 14 18.16 16.29 -0.17
C ILE A 14 17.36 16.52 1.11
N MET A 15 16.54 17.57 1.15
CA MET A 15 15.76 17.91 2.35
C MET A 15 14.68 16.86 2.66
N ARG A 16 14.04 16.28 1.63
CA ARG A 16 13.07 15.19 1.80
C ARG A 16 13.73 13.93 2.34
N GLU A 17 14.88 13.54 1.81
CA GLU A 17 15.63 12.36 2.26
C GLU A 17 16.20 12.53 3.67
N TYR A 18 16.78 13.70 3.97
CA TYR A 18 17.27 14.03 5.31
C TYR A 18 16.16 13.95 6.36
N THR A 19 14.99 14.52 6.05
CA THR A 19 13.81 14.46 6.92
C THR A 19 13.32 13.03 7.10
N ALA A 20 13.24 12.24 6.02
CA ALA A 20 12.85 10.84 6.07
C ALA A 20 13.77 10.04 7.00
N MET A 21 15.10 10.19 6.86
CA MET A 21 16.08 9.53 7.72
C MET A 21 15.93 9.90 9.20
N HIS A 22 15.73 11.19 9.51
CA HIS A 22 15.54 11.63 10.90
C HIS A 22 14.21 11.13 11.50
N SER A 23 13.18 10.96 10.66
CA SER A 23 11.85 10.51 11.09
C SER A 23 11.76 8.99 11.28
N ILE A 24 12.66 8.20 10.68
CA ILE A 24 12.53 6.73 10.60
C ILE A 24 12.41 6.05 11.97
N ALA A 25 13.08 6.61 12.99
CA ALA A 25 13.08 6.08 14.36
C ALA A 25 11.69 6.15 15.05
N HIS A 26 10.78 6.96 14.52
CA HIS A 26 9.44 7.20 15.07
C HIS A 26 8.32 6.53 14.28
N LEU A 27 8.65 5.81 13.20
CA LEU A 27 7.65 5.13 12.37
C LEU A 27 7.13 3.85 13.05
N PRO A 28 5.84 3.53 12.92
CA PRO A 28 5.25 2.32 13.49
C PRO A 28 5.77 1.01 12.88
N PHE A 29 6.47 1.09 11.75
CA PHE A 29 7.10 -0.02 11.03
C PHE A 29 8.63 0.13 10.95
N LYS A 30 9.24 0.92 11.84
CA LYS A 30 10.70 1.15 11.85
C LYS A 30 11.51 -0.14 11.90
N ASP A 31 11.09 -1.10 12.73
CA ASP A 31 11.83 -2.34 12.94
C ASP A 31 11.77 -3.22 11.69
N LEU A 32 10.68 -3.12 10.91
CA LEU A 32 10.55 -3.77 9.62
C LEU A 32 11.51 -3.18 8.58
N ILE A 33 11.60 -1.84 8.51
CA ILE A 33 12.53 -1.18 7.58
C ILE A 33 13.98 -1.47 7.96
N LEU A 34 14.32 -1.31 9.25
CA LEU A 34 15.70 -1.42 9.73
C LEU A 34 16.21 -2.87 9.73
N SER A 35 15.35 -3.84 10.01
CA SER A 35 15.74 -5.26 9.96
C SER A 35 15.78 -5.82 8.54
N ALA A 36 15.16 -5.13 7.58
CA ALA A 36 14.92 -5.62 6.22
C ALA A 36 14.37 -7.07 6.20
N SER A 37 13.66 -7.47 7.26
CA SER A 37 13.26 -8.86 7.50
C SER A 37 11.75 -8.99 7.43
N HIS A 38 11.28 -9.77 6.47
CA HIS A 38 9.86 -10.06 6.28
C HIS A 38 9.25 -10.91 7.41
N LYS A 39 10.07 -11.47 8.32
CA LYS A 39 9.61 -12.49 9.29
C LYS A 39 8.86 -11.93 10.50
N SER A 40 9.06 -10.69 10.92
CA SER A 40 8.58 -10.22 12.23
C SER A 40 7.08 -9.87 12.29
N TYR A 41 6.42 -9.65 11.14
CA TYR A 41 5.00 -9.27 11.08
C TYR A 41 4.07 -10.36 10.53
N CYS A 42 4.57 -11.57 10.26
CA CYS A 42 3.75 -12.70 9.79
C CYS A 42 2.74 -13.24 10.84
N SER A 43 2.63 -12.63 12.01
CA SER A 43 1.63 -12.99 13.04
C SER A 43 0.27 -12.30 12.87
N VAL A 44 0.07 -11.49 11.83
CA VAL A 44 -1.26 -10.98 11.48
C VAL A 44 -2.13 -12.16 11.06
N SER A 45 -3.04 -12.54 11.95
CA SER A 45 -4.00 -13.63 11.78
C SER A 45 -4.63 -13.62 10.39
N GLU A 46 -4.67 -14.80 9.76
CA GLU A 46 -5.28 -15.07 8.44
C GLU A 46 -6.73 -14.55 8.30
N GLY A 47 -7.42 -14.23 9.39
CA GLY A 47 -8.76 -13.65 9.40
C GLY A 47 -8.86 -12.14 9.12
N GLN A 48 -7.78 -11.47 8.75
CA GLN A 48 -7.74 -10.00 8.59
C GLN A 48 -7.58 -9.49 7.15
N ALA A 49 -7.77 -10.32 6.14
CA ALA A 49 -7.79 -9.86 4.74
C ALA A 49 -9.01 -8.94 4.48
N TRP A 50 -8.84 -7.94 3.61
CA TRP A 50 -9.97 -7.15 3.12
C TRP A 50 -10.89 -8.03 2.25
N ASN A 51 -12.21 -7.85 2.38
CA ASN A 51 -13.17 -8.71 1.68
C ASN A 51 -13.39 -8.16 0.27
N VAL A 52 -13.01 -8.95 -0.74
CA VAL A 52 -13.24 -8.61 -2.14
C VAL A 52 -14.66 -9.01 -2.53
N PRO A 53 -15.47 -8.10 -3.10
CA PRO A 53 -16.77 -8.46 -3.67
C PRO A 53 -16.61 -9.53 -4.76
N LYS A 54 -17.44 -10.58 -4.74
CA LYS A 54 -17.35 -11.69 -5.70
C LYS A 54 -17.28 -11.25 -7.17
N PRO A 55 -18.13 -10.32 -7.67
CA PRO A 55 -18.08 -9.92 -9.08
C PRO A 55 -16.75 -9.26 -9.47
N LEU A 56 -16.08 -8.63 -8.51
CA LEU A 56 -14.75 -8.04 -8.73
C LEU A 56 -13.67 -9.13 -8.71
N MET A 57 -13.78 -10.11 -7.81
CA MET A 57 -12.87 -11.25 -7.77
C MET A 57 -12.92 -12.06 -9.06
N ASP A 58 -14.13 -12.38 -9.54
CA ASP A 58 -14.33 -13.12 -10.79
C ASP A 58 -13.72 -12.37 -11.98
N HIS A 59 -13.90 -11.04 -12.04
CA HIS A 59 -13.30 -10.21 -13.07
C HIS A 59 -11.77 -10.14 -13.00
N LEU A 60 -11.20 -10.10 -11.79
CA LEU A 60 -9.75 -10.10 -11.58
C LEU A 60 -9.15 -11.46 -11.96
N GLU A 61 -9.81 -12.57 -11.64
CA GLU A 61 -9.40 -13.93 -12.03
C GLU A 61 -9.40 -14.12 -13.56
N ASP A 62 -10.38 -13.53 -14.26
CA ASP A 62 -10.43 -13.60 -15.72
C ASP A 62 -9.36 -12.73 -16.42
N CYS A 63 -8.96 -11.62 -15.79
CA CYS A 63 -8.06 -10.63 -16.40
C CYS A 63 -6.59 -10.82 -16.05
N LEU A 64 -6.30 -11.39 -14.87
CA LEU A 64 -4.95 -11.43 -14.29
C LEU A 64 -4.37 -12.83 -14.30
N ASN A 65 -3.04 -12.90 -14.39
CA ASN A 65 -2.35 -14.17 -14.21
C ASN A 65 -2.22 -14.53 -12.73
N SER A 66 -1.83 -15.77 -12.43
CA SER A 66 -1.73 -16.26 -11.05
C SER A 66 -0.77 -15.43 -10.19
N SER A 67 0.37 -14.96 -10.73
CA SER A 67 1.33 -14.17 -9.93
C SER A 67 0.81 -12.76 -9.62
N GLN A 68 0.07 -12.14 -10.54
CA GLN A 68 -0.60 -10.85 -10.31
C GLN A 68 -1.75 -11.00 -9.29
N LEU A 69 -2.53 -12.07 -9.41
CA LEU A 69 -3.60 -12.36 -8.46
C LEU A 69 -3.06 -12.61 -7.05
N ASP A 70 -1.96 -13.36 -6.92
CA ASP A 70 -1.26 -13.58 -5.66
C ASP A 70 -0.73 -12.26 -5.07
N ALA A 71 -0.22 -11.35 -5.91
CA ALA A 71 0.23 -10.03 -5.50
C ALA A 71 -0.92 -9.16 -4.96
N ILE A 72 -2.09 -9.17 -5.62
CA ILE A 72 -3.29 -8.47 -5.14
C ILE A 72 -3.75 -9.07 -3.81
N ASN A 73 -3.87 -10.39 -3.73
CA ASN A 73 -4.26 -11.07 -2.49
C ASN A 73 -3.29 -10.76 -1.35
N ALA A 74 -1.98 -10.77 -1.62
CA ALA A 74 -0.97 -10.37 -0.66
C ALA A 74 -1.10 -8.90 -0.23
N GLY A 75 -1.41 -7.99 -1.16
CA GLY A 75 -1.67 -6.57 -0.89
C GLY A 75 -2.96 -6.31 -0.11
N LEU A 76 -3.95 -7.19 -0.24
CA LEU A 76 -5.21 -7.15 0.51
C LEU A 76 -5.10 -7.77 1.91
N LEU A 77 -4.01 -8.49 2.21
CA LEU A 77 -3.68 -8.81 3.59
C LEU A 77 -3.37 -7.52 4.34
N ARG A 78 -3.79 -7.42 5.61
CA ARG A 78 -3.44 -6.29 6.49
C ARG A 78 -1.99 -6.36 6.98
N LYS A 79 -1.05 -6.57 6.05
CA LYS A 79 0.38 -6.50 6.30
C LYS A 79 0.86 -5.06 6.09
N PRO A 80 1.76 -4.55 6.95
CA PRO A 80 2.28 -3.19 6.82
C PRO A 80 3.19 -3.01 5.59
N PHE A 81 3.73 -4.11 5.06
CA PHE A 81 4.63 -4.09 3.92
C PHE A 81 4.42 -5.35 3.08
N VAL A 82 4.30 -5.17 1.77
CA VAL A 82 4.16 -6.26 0.79
C VAL A 82 5.12 -5.94 -0.35
N LEU A 83 5.98 -6.90 -0.68
CA LEU A 83 6.86 -6.82 -1.83
C LEU A 83 6.21 -7.56 -2.98
N ILE A 84 6.06 -6.86 -4.10
CA ILE A 84 5.56 -7.42 -5.36
C ILE A 84 6.74 -7.39 -6.33
N GLN A 85 7.09 -8.55 -6.87
CA GLN A 85 8.21 -8.70 -7.80
C GLN A 85 7.70 -9.28 -9.11
N GLU A 86 8.07 -8.62 -10.21
CA GLU A 86 7.74 -9.08 -11.56
C GLU A 86 8.71 -10.14 -12.05
N GLN A 87 8.17 -11.17 -12.70
CA GLN A 87 8.97 -12.22 -13.34
C GLN A 87 8.79 -12.29 -14.86
N GLU A 88 7.57 -12.10 -15.40
CA GLU A 88 7.32 -12.35 -16.84
C GLU A 88 6.48 -11.31 -17.58
N LYS A 89 5.49 -10.68 -16.94
CA LYS A 89 4.66 -9.62 -17.52
C LYS A 89 4.77 -8.36 -16.68
N PRO A 90 4.63 -7.15 -17.26
CA PRO A 90 4.63 -5.94 -16.47
C PRO A 90 3.36 -5.85 -15.62
N ILE A 91 3.52 -5.50 -14.34
CA ILE A 91 2.43 -4.99 -13.49
C ILE A 91 1.61 -3.98 -14.29
N GLN A 92 0.31 -4.20 -14.32
CA GLN A 92 -0.64 -3.24 -14.84
C GLN A 92 -1.07 -2.28 -13.73
N LEU A 93 -1.50 -1.08 -14.14
CA LEU A 93 -2.01 -0.08 -13.20
C LEU A 93 -3.17 -0.64 -12.33
N LEU A 94 -3.93 -1.59 -12.87
CA LEU A 94 -4.98 -2.30 -12.16
C LEU A 94 -4.47 -3.05 -10.92
N ASP A 95 -3.28 -3.66 -10.98
CA ASP A 95 -2.71 -4.42 -9.86
C ASP A 95 -2.38 -3.51 -8.67
N PHE A 96 -1.97 -2.27 -8.96
CA PHE A 96 -1.76 -1.24 -7.94
C PHE A 96 -3.06 -0.60 -7.47
N LEU A 97 -4.02 -0.33 -8.35
CA LEU A 97 -5.22 0.43 -7.99
C LEU A 97 -6.33 -0.42 -7.36
N ALA A 98 -6.40 -1.71 -7.66
CA ALA A 98 -7.44 -2.59 -7.14
C ALA A 98 -7.41 -2.67 -5.59
N PRO A 99 -6.26 -2.88 -4.93
CA PRO A 99 -6.19 -2.89 -3.46
C PRO A 99 -6.63 -1.56 -2.83
N PHE A 100 -6.25 -0.41 -3.42
CA PHE A 100 -6.64 0.91 -2.92
C PHE A 100 -8.14 1.16 -3.09
N SER A 101 -8.72 0.77 -4.22
CA SER A 101 -10.16 0.94 -4.48
C SER A 101 -11.01 0.08 -3.54
N ILE A 102 -10.58 -1.16 -3.29
CA ILE A 102 -11.23 -2.06 -2.32
C ILE A 102 -11.15 -1.47 -0.91
N HIS A 103 -9.98 -0.95 -0.52
CA HIS A 103 -9.80 -0.30 0.78
C HIS A 103 -10.73 0.91 0.96
N LEU A 104 -10.84 1.77 -0.06
CA LEU A 104 -11.70 2.95 -0.03
C LEU A 104 -13.19 2.57 0.08
N LEU A 105 -13.63 1.59 -0.70
CA LEU A 105 -15.01 1.09 -0.66
C LEU A 105 -15.35 0.54 0.73
N GLN A 106 -14.43 -0.23 1.32
CA GLN A 106 -14.67 -0.85 2.62
C GLN A 106 -14.59 0.16 3.78
N ALA A 107 -13.75 1.18 3.67
CA ALA A 107 -13.74 2.31 4.60
C ALA A 107 -15.05 3.11 4.53
N TYR A 108 -15.59 3.34 3.33
CA TYR A 108 -16.87 4.00 3.13
C TYR A 108 -18.03 3.21 3.73
N THR A 109 -18.12 1.90 3.47
CA THR A 109 -19.16 1.03 4.05
C THR A 109 -19.15 1.09 5.58
N ARG A 110 -17.97 0.98 6.21
CA ARG A 110 -17.84 1.09 7.67
C ARG A 110 -18.25 2.46 8.20
N MET A 111 -17.93 3.54 7.49
CA MET A 111 -18.34 4.90 7.89
C MET A 111 -19.87 5.04 7.86
N VAL A 112 -20.53 4.50 6.83
CA VAL A 112 -22.00 4.52 6.72
C VAL A 112 -22.64 3.69 7.84
N GLU A 113 -22.13 2.49 8.14
CA GLU A 113 -22.62 1.66 9.25
C GLU A 113 -22.52 2.38 10.61
N LEU A 114 -21.40 3.06 10.87
CA LEU A 114 -21.21 3.84 12.10
C LEU A 114 -22.18 5.03 12.18
N LEU A 115 -22.43 5.72 11.06
CA LEU A 115 -23.38 6.83 11.00
C LEU A 115 -24.83 6.38 11.20
N VAL A 116 -25.20 5.21 10.67
CA VAL A 116 -26.53 4.60 10.89
C VAL A 116 -26.66 4.14 12.34
N SER A 117 -25.64 3.50 12.90
CA SER A 117 -25.61 3.08 14.31
C SER A 117 -25.69 4.26 15.28
N SER A 118 -25.06 5.38 14.96
CA SER A 118 -25.10 6.63 15.76
C SER A 118 -26.46 7.34 15.73
N ARG A 119 -27.33 7.05 14.75
CA ARG A 119 -28.69 7.63 14.66
C ARG A 119 -29.78 6.72 15.26
N GLY A 120 -29.40 5.51 15.69
CA GLY A 120 -30.30 4.55 16.33
C GLY A 120 -30.36 4.64 17.86
N GLN A 121 -29.88 5.74 18.46
CA GLN A 121 -29.99 6.05 19.89
C GLN A 121 -30.82 7.31 20.11
#